data_AF-A0A6J6DVA2-F1
#
_entry.id   AF-A0A6J6DVA2-F1
#
_cell.length_a   1.000
_cell.length_b   1.000
_cell.length_c   1.000
_cell.angle_alpha   90.00
_cell.angle_beta   90.00
_cell.angle_gamma   90.00
#
_symmetry.space_group_name_H-M   'P 1'
#
loop_
_entity.id
_entity.type
_entity.pdbx_description
1 polymer ?
#
loop_
_entity_poly.entity_id
_entity_poly.type
_entity_poly.pdbx_seq_one_letter_code
_entity_poly.pdbx_strand_id
1 'polypeptide(L)' 'MFTVLFAIPRTVGWLAHMQELLNDKDQKISRPRQWYTGADERNYIPVEKR' A
#
# COMPACT_ATOMS: atom_id res chain seq x y z
N MET A 1 11.78 -8.70 21.31
CA MET A 1 12.09 -7.30 21.73
C MET A 1 12.89 -6.48 20.73
N PHE A 2 13.62 -7.08 19.77
CA PHE A 2 14.42 -6.31 18.79
C PHE A 2 13.61 -5.39 17.86
N THR A 3 12.41 -5.79 17.43
CA THR A 3 11.53 -4.95 16.61
C THR A 3 11.08 -3.68 17.35
N VAL A 4 10.88 -3.77 18.66
CA VAL A 4 10.51 -2.62 19.52
C VAL A 4 11.67 -1.64 19.62
N LEU A 5 12.90 -2.14 19.82
CA LEU A 5 14.11 -1.31 19.85
C LEU A 5 14.40 -0.61 18.52
N PHE A 6 13.97 -1.18 17.39
CA PHE A 6 14.02 -0.52 16.08
C PHE A 6 12.93 0.55 15.92
N ALA A 7 11.70 0.26 16.34
CA ALA A 7 10.56 1.14 16.14
C ALA A 7 10.69 2.46 16.92
N ILE A 8 11.22 2.43 18.15
CA ILE A 8 11.36 3.62 19.02
C ILE A 8 12.14 4.75 18.32
N PRO A 9 13.41 4.57 17.88
CA PRO A 9 14.13 5.63 17.20
C PRO A 9 13.56 5.91 15.80
N ARG A 10 12.99 4.92 15.11
CA ARG A 10 12.45 5.12 13.75
C ARG A 10 11.19 5.98 13.71
N THR A 11 10.44 6.02 14.81
CA THR A 11 9.20 6.80 14.96
C THR A 11 9.42 8.28 14.66
N VAL A 12 10.53 8.87 15.12
CA VAL A 12 10.86 10.29 14.83
C VAL A 12 11.02 10.52 13.33
N GLY A 13 11.67 9.60 12.62
CA GLY A 13 11.81 9.68 11.16
C GLY A 13 10.47 9.49 10.43
N TRP A 14 9.58 8.63 10.92
CA TRP A 14 8.24 8.49 10.33
C TRP A 14 7.42 9.77 10.48
N LEU A 15 7.50 10.41 11.65
CA LEU A 15 6.82 11.69 11.91
C LEU A 15 7.38 12.81 11.04
N ALA A 16 8.70 12.90 10.87
CA ALA A 16 9.33 13.89 9.99
C ALA A 16 8.85 13.74 8.53
N HIS A 17 8.85 12.52 7.99
CA HIS A 17 8.35 12.26 6.63
C HIS A 17 6.85 12.53 6.49
N MET A 18 6.05 12.23 7.53
CA MET A 18 4.63 12.53 7.51
C MET A 18 4.39 14.05 7.50
N GLN A 19 5.13 14.80 8.30
CA GLN A 19 5.03 16.25 8.35
C GLN A 19 5.49 16.89 7.03
N GLU A 20 6.55 16.38 6.40
CA GLU A 20 7.00 16.81 5.08
C GLU A 20 5.92 16.57 4.02
N LEU A 21 5.33 15.37 4.00
CA LEU A 21 4.26 15.01 3.07
C LEU A 21 3.01 15.89 3.26
N LEU A 22 2.62 16.20 4.49
CA LEU A 22 1.43 17.01 4.78
C LEU A 22 1.63 18.50 4.43
N ASN A 23 2.86 19.00 4.49
CA ASN A 23 3.17 20.41 4.21
C ASN A 23 3.47 20.66 2.72
N ASP A 24 3.62 19.62 1.91
CA ASP A 24 3.77 19.74 0.46
C ASP A 24 2.45 20.17 -0.19
N LYS A 25 2.45 21.32 -0.86
CA LYS A 25 1.27 21.91 -1.51
C LYS A 25 0.80 21.12 -2.73
N ASP A 26 1.70 20.36 -3.34
CA ASP A 26 1.42 19.54 -4.53
C ASP A 26 1.08 18.09 -4.18
N GLN A 27 0.96 17.79 -2.88
CA GLN A 27 0.66 16.45 -2.39
C GLN A 27 -0.69 15.94 -2.93
N LYS A 28 -0.66 14.72 -3.45
CA LYS A 28 -1.83 13.98 -3.92
C LYS A 28 -1.84 12.60 -3.28
N ILE A 29 -3.02 11.97 -3.29
CA ILE A 29 -3.18 10.60 -2.80
C ILE A 29 -2.27 9.64 -3.58
N SER A 30 -1.45 8.88 -2.86
CA SER A 30 -0.64 7.79 -3.43
C SER A 30 -1.56 6.68 -3.95
N ARG A 31 -1.70 6.59 -5.28
CA ARG A 31 -2.65 5.69 -5.95
C ARG A 31 -1.94 4.85 -7.03
N PRO A 32 -1.12 3.86 -6.62
CA PRO A 32 -0.40 3.01 -7.57
C PRO A 32 -1.38 2.24 -8.47
N ARG A 33 -0.95 1.98 -9.70
CA ARG A 33 -1.69 1.17 -10.68
C ARG A 33 -1.04 -0.20 -10.78
N GLN A 34 -1.86 -1.20 -11.06
CA GLN A 34 -1.38 -2.55 -11.38
C GLN A 34 -1.47 -2.79 -12.89
N TRP A 35 -0.55 -3.59 -13.40
CA TRP A 35 -0.62 -4.15 -14.75
C TRP A 35 -1.27 -5.52 -14.68
N TYR A 36 -2.43 -5.68 -15.31
CA TYR A 36 -3.18 -6.94 -15.27
C TYR A 36 -2.56 -7.96 -16.23
N THR A 37 -2.06 -9.07 -15.69
CA THR A 37 -1.60 -10.25 -16.46
C THR A 37 -2.40 -11.50 -16.13
N GLY A 38 -3.59 -11.33 -15.55
CA GLY A 38 -4.48 -12.43 -15.20
C GLY A 38 -5.23 -12.97 -16.41
N ALA A 39 -6.20 -13.83 -16.14
CA ALA A 39 -7.06 -14.38 -17.18
C ALA A 39 -8.01 -13.35 -17.79
N ASP A 40 -8.37 -13.51 -19.05
CA ASP A 40 -9.44 -12.72 -19.66
C ASP A 40 -10.80 -13.00 -19.00
N GLU A 41 -11.84 -12.27 -19.43
CA GLU A 41 -13.21 -12.45 -18.97
C GLU A 41 -13.67 -13.91 -19.12
N ARG A 42 -14.26 -14.47 -18.06
CA ARG A 42 -14.75 -15.85 -18.06
C ARG A 42 -16.17 -15.91 -17.56
N ASN A 43 -16.97 -16.74 -18.23
CA ASN A 43 -18.31 -17.08 -17.78
C ASN A 43 -18.26 -17.90 -16.49
N TYR A 44 -19.19 -17.62 -15.58
CA TYR A 44 -19.33 -18.39 -14.35
C TYR A 44 -19.75 -19.84 -14.65
N ILE A 45 -19.03 -20.81 -14.07
CA ILE A 45 -19.38 -22.23 -14.15
C ILE A 45 -19.94 -22.66 -12.78
N PRO A 46 -21.20 -23.18 -12.73
CA PRO A 46 -21.79 -23.72 -11.53
C PRO A 46 -20.88 -24.76 -10.87
N VAL A 47 -20.91 -24.82 -9.54
CA VAL A 47 -20.00 -25.68 -8.76
C VAL A 47 -20.08 -27.14 -9.19
N GLU A 48 -21.27 -27.62 -9.58
CA GLU A 48 -21.48 -29.00 -10.01
C GLU A 48 -20.82 -29.33 -11.37
N LYS A 49 -20.36 -28.32 -12.10
CA LYS A 49 -19.77 -28.43 -13.45
C LYS A 49 -18.32 -27.93 -13.52
N ARG A 50 -17.68 -27.69 -12.37
CA ARG A 50 -16.26 -27.27 -12.28
C ARG A 50 -15.31 -28.44 -12.49
#